data_AF-A0A7V8AB87-F1
#
_entry.id   AF-A0A7V8AB87-F1
#
_cell.length_a   1.000
_cell.length_b   1.000
_cell.length_c   1.000
_cell.angle_alpha   90.00
_cell.angle_beta   90.00
_cell.angle_gamma   90.00
#
_symmetry.space_group_name_H-M   'P 1'
#
loop_
_entity.id
_entity.type
_entity.pdbx_description
1 polymer ?
#
loop_
_entity_poly.entity_id
_entity_poly.type
_entity_poly.pdbx_seq_one_letter_code
_entity_poly.pdbx_strand_id
1 'polypeptide(L)'
;MTSFTSNRRIFTGGFVSMAALAWSAKSIAQSQSRVDNEFARLVRDWISGSLRLSPVSSTQIGEHRFDALLDDMSAEGRMRNRGFIFSIREKLDRIDKQKLSRDNQVDFAILMNALIGQIWTMDASEDWAWNPLSYQSVAGGAIYNLMAREFAPIKSRLANATSRMEKIPTLLRQARENLDPPSVPAPHAETYSAQNKGLKSIIDEMITPHKHHLRGARLARLNAAIAIYNAAVDEHQVWIDTVLVPAAKADFSWCLI
;
A
#
# COMPACT_ATOMS: atom_id res chain seq x y z
N MET A 1 30.62 80.26 -26.63
CA MET A 1 29.30 80.87 -26.43
C MET A 1 28.72 80.36 -25.11
N THR A 2 28.74 81.24 -24.11
CA THR A 2 27.79 81.40 -22.97
C THR A 2 27.24 80.13 -22.29
N SER A 3 27.74 79.77 -21.09
CA SER A 3 27.25 80.19 -19.75
C SER A 3 26.08 79.34 -19.23
N PHE A 4 26.20 78.73 -18.05
CA PHE A 4 25.41 79.06 -16.85
C PHE A 4 25.76 78.13 -15.67
N THR A 5 26.23 78.74 -14.59
CA THR A 5 26.20 78.21 -13.22
C THR A 5 24.77 78.17 -12.69
N SER A 6 24.37 77.14 -11.93
CA SER A 6 23.34 77.31 -10.90
C SER A 6 23.36 76.20 -9.84
N ASN A 7 23.60 76.63 -8.61
CA ASN A 7 23.35 75.89 -7.38
C ASN A 7 21.85 75.80 -7.13
N ARG A 8 21.33 74.63 -6.72
CA ARG A 8 20.11 74.58 -5.89
C ARG A 8 20.09 73.36 -4.98
N ARG A 9 20.19 73.64 -3.69
CA ARG A 9 19.86 72.76 -2.57
C ARG A 9 18.33 72.58 -2.47
N ILE A 10 17.96 71.60 -1.64
CA ILE A 10 16.68 71.35 -0.95
C ILE A 10 15.84 70.25 -1.63
N PHE A 11 15.72 69.08 -0.98
CA PHE A 11 14.49 68.73 -0.27
C PHE A 11 14.73 67.58 0.72
N THR A 12 14.43 67.89 1.97
CA THR A 12 14.19 66.99 3.10
C THR A 12 13.06 66.01 2.78
N GLY A 13 13.27 64.72 3.05
CA GLY A 13 12.25 63.68 2.95
C GLY A 13 12.42 62.63 4.05
N GLY A 14 11.67 62.82 5.13
CA GLY A 14 11.20 61.88 6.15
C GLY A 14 11.94 60.57 6.40
N PHE A 15 12.50 60.45 7.61
CA PHE A 15 12.68 59.17 8.31
C PHE A 15 11.33 58.43 8.39
N VAL A 16 11.17 57.35 7.62
CA VAL A 16 10.13 56.37 7.90
C VAL A 16 10.65 55.49 9.03
N SER A 17 10.05 55.65 10.20
CA SER A 17 10.27 54.83 11.39
C SER A 17 10.23 53.33 11.09
N MET A 18 11.38 52.65 11.23
CA MET A 18 11.49 51.20 11.34
C MET A 18 10.92 50.73 12.69
N ALA A 19 9.61 50.80 12.87
CA ALA A 19 8.97 50.29 14.08
C ALA A 19 7.59 49.71 13.75
N ALA A 20 7.58 48.46 13.27
CA ALA A 20 6.55 47.45 13.54
C ALA A 20 6.58 46.35 12.45
N LEU A 21 7.65 45.54 12.41
CA LEU A 21 7.66 44.25 11.69
C LEU A 21 8.00 43.08 12.63
N ALA A 22 7.87 43.30 13.94
CA ALA A 22 8.19 42.30 14.97
C ALA A 22 6.94 41.62 15.56
N TRP A 23 5.82 41.60 14.83
CA TRP A 23 4.59 40.96 15.30
C TRP A 23 3.93 40.11 14.20
N SER A 24 4.63 39.04 13.78
CA SER A 24 4.01 37.86 13.14
C SER A 24 4.95 36.65 12.98
N ALA A 25 6.24 36.75 13.35
CA ALA A 25 7.15 35.61 13.28
C ALA A 25 7.01 34.59 14.44
N LYS A 26 6.00 34.72 15.31
CA LYS A 26 5.72 33.75 16.39
C LYS A 26 4.80 32.58 15.96
N SER A 27 4.48 32.47 14.67
CA SER A 27 3.45 31.54 14.17
C SER A 27 3.97 30.24 13.54
N ILE A 28 5.28 30.07 13.28
CA ILE A 28 5.76 28.97 12.40
C ILE A 28 6.43 27.81 13.17
N ALA A 29 6.58 27.93 14.49
CA ALA A 29 7.04 26.81 15.30
C ALA A 29 6.29 26.79 16.63
N GLN A 30 5.00 26.48 16.58
CA GLN A 30 4.35 25.95 17.76
C GLN A 30 5.10 24.68 18.14
N SER A 31 5.89 24.72 19.22
CA SER A 31 6.57 23.52 19.70
C SER A 31 5.51 22.44 19.83
N GLN A 32 5.61 21.35 19.05
CA GLN A 32 4.65 20.26 19.09
C GLN A 32 4.43 19.89 20.55
N SER A 33 3.17 19.92 20.99
CA SER A 33 2.85 19.57 22.36
C SER A 33 3.34 18.13 22.63
N ARG A 34 3.47 17.76 23.90
CA ARG A 34 3.79 16.37 24.25
C ARG A 34 2.80 15.38 23.59
N VAL A 35 1.52 15.77 23.51
CA VAL A 35 0.44 14.98 22.90
C VAL A 35 0.60 14.90 21.38
N ASP A 36 0.96 16.00 20.71
CA ASP A 36 1.26 15.97 19.26
C ASP A 36 2.44 15.05 18.93
N ASN A 37 3.49 15.08 19.76
CA ASN A 37 4.65 14.21 19.58
C ASN A 37 4.32 12.72 19.81
N GLU A 38 3.41 12.44 20.75
CA GLU A 38 2.91 11.09 21.01
C GLU A 38 2.05 10.57 19.86
N PHE A 39 1.11 11.39 19.38
CA PHE A 39 0.33 11.09 18.19
C PHE A 39 1.21 10.86 16.96
N ALA A 40 2.18 11.73 16.70
CA ALA A 40 3.09 11.59 15.57
C ALA A 40 3.93 10.29 15.64
N ARG A 41 4.31 9.84 16.85
CA ARG A 41 4.96 8.52 17.02
C ARG A 41 4.01 7.39 16.67
N LEU A 42 2.77 7.44 17.17
CA LEU A 42 1.76 6.42 16.87
C LEU A 42 1.45 6.31 15.37
N VAL A 43 1.33 7.44 14.67
CA VAL A 43 1.14 7.47 13.22
C VAL A 43 2.32 6.81 12.50
N ARG A 44 3.57 7.09 12.91
CA ARG A 44 4.76 6.43 12.34
C ARG A 44 4.77 4.92 12.58
N ASP A 45 4.37 4.48 13.77
CA ASP A 45 4.27 3.06 14.10
C ASP A 45 3.19 2.38 13.23
N TRP A 46 2.05 3.04 13.05
CA TRP A 46 0.96 2.55 12.19
C TRP A 46 1.42 2.44 10.73
N ILE A 47 2.04 3.48 10.17
CA ILE A 47 2.56 3.46 8.80
C ILE A 47 3.62 2.36 8.66
N SER A 48 4.62 2.34 9.54
CA SER A 48 5.71 1.36 9.42
C SER A 48 5.24 -0.08 9.58
N GLY A 49 4.25 -0.34 10.43
CA GLY A 49 3.69 -1.68 10.59
C GLY A 49 2.81 -2.08 9.41
N SER A 50 1.97 -1.16 8.91
CA SER A 50 1.11 -1.39 7.74
C SER A 50 1.94 -1.72 6.49
N LEU A 51 3.04 -0.98 6.27
CA LEU A 51 3.95 -1.26 5.15
C LEU A 51 4.58 -2.65 5.25
N ARG A 52 4.97 -3.06 6.46
CA ARG A 52 5.59 -4.38 6.68
C ARG A 52 4.60 -5.52 6.47
N LEU A 53 3.35 -5.33 6.87
CA LEU A 53 2.29 -6.33 6.78
C LEU A 53 1.67 -6.43 5.39
N SER A 54 1.83 -5.39 4.57
CA SER A 54 1.37 -5.36 3.17
C SER A 54 2.50 -5.03 2.17
N PRO A 55 3.45 -5.95 1.93
CA PRO A 55 4.57 -5.74 1.02
C PRO A 55 4.17 -5.38 -0.42
N VAL A 56 3.09 -5.96 -0.97
CA VAL A 56 2.67 -5.68 -2.35
C VAL A 56 2.15 -4.27 -2.51
N SER A 57 1.29 -3.82 -1.60
CA SER A 57 0.80 -2.43 -1.56
C SER A 57 1.92 -1.45 -1.24
N SER A 58 2.90 -1.83 -0.41
CA SER A 58 4.09 -1.00 -0.14
C SER A 58 4.86 -0.68 -1.41
N THR A 59 5.13 -1.69 -2.25
CA THR A 59 5.77 -1.46 -3.55
C THR A 59 4.94 -0.52 -4.42
N GLN A 60 3.62 -0.64 -4.42
CA GLN A 60 2.72 0.20 -5.23
C GLN A 60 2.85 1.70 -4.90
N ILE A 61 3.00 2.02 -3.61
CA ILE A 61 3.15 3.39 -3.12
C ILE A 61 4.61 3.87 -3.05
N GLY A 62 5.57 3.06 -3.55
CA GLY A 62 6.98 3.44 -3.65
C GLY A 62 7.85 3.08 -2.44
N GLU A 63 7.34 2.28 -1.50
CA GLU A 63 8.13 1.71 -0.42
C GLU A 63 8.75 0.37 -0.85
N HIS A 64 10.07 0.36 -1.02
CA HIS A 64 10.80 -0.75 -1.63
C HIS A 64 11.56 -1.65 -0.65
N ARG A 65 11.53 -1.36 0.67
CA ARG A 65 12.20 -2.17 1.70
C ARG A 65 11.71 -3.62 1.76
N PHE A 66 10.51 -3.91 1.28
CA PHE A 66 9.85 -5.22 1.37
C PHE A 66 9.61 -5.88 0.00
N ASP A 67 10.28 -5.42 -1.07
CA ASP A 67 10.02 -5.86 -2.45
C ASP A 67 10.21 -7.37 -2.71
N ALA A 68 11.01 -8.07 -1.90
CA ALA A 68 11.21 -9.51 -2.01
C ALA A 68 10.17 -10.36 -1.22
N LEU A 69 9.32 -9.68 -0.45
CA LEU A 69 8.28 -10.29 0.39
C LEU A 69 6.92 -10.25 -0.31
N LEU A 70 6.00 -11.07 0.20
CA LEU A 70 4.61 -11.15 -0.23
C LEU A 70 3.73 -11.09 1.03
N ASP A 71 2.54 -10.53 0.90
CA ASP A 71 1.53 -10.50 1.94
C ASP A 71 1.23 -11.92 2.45
N ASP A 72 1.14 -12.09 3.77
CA ASP A 72 0.75 -13.36 4.36
C ASP A 72 -0.76 -13.35 4.63
N MET A 73 -1.51 -14.01 3.78
CA MET A 73 -2.97 -14.08 3.87
C MET A 73 -3.47 -15.32 4.62
N SER A 74 -2.57 -16.14 5.21
CA SER A 74 -2.95 -17.26 6.09
C SER A 74 -3.78 -16.80 7.30
N ALA A 75 -4.40 -17.74 8.02
CA ALA A 75 -5.09 -17.45 9.27
C ALA A 75 -4.14 -16.76 10.28
N GLU A 76 -2.90 -17.25 10.40
CA GLU A 76 -1.88 -16.65 11.25
C GLU A 76 -1.51 -15.24 10.80
N GLY A 77 -1.36 -15.03 9.49
CA GLY A 77 -1.14 -13.71 8.89
C GLY A 77 -2.26 -12.72 9.21
N ARG A 78 -3.52 -13.14 9.04
CA ARG A 78 -4.70 -12.35 9.40
C ARG A 78 -4.74 -12.02 10.89
N MET A 79 -4.48 -12.99 11.76
CA MET A 79 -4.42 -12.77 13.21
C MET A 79 -3.31 -11.78 13.61
N ARG A 80 -2.14 -11.83 12.95
CA ARG A 80 -1.07 -10.85 13.18
C ARG A 80 -1.48 -9.45 12.74
N ASN A 81 -2.12 -9.32 11.58
CA ASN A 81 -2.63 -8.03 11.11
C ASN A 81 -3.68 -7.48 12.07
N ARG A 82 -4.65 -8.32 12.46
CA ARG A 82 -5.68 -7.98 13.46
C ARG A 82 -5.06 -7.49 14.77
N GLY A 83 -4.15 -8.26 15.35
CA GLY A 83 -3.47 -7.88 16.61
C GLY A 83 -2.72 -6.55 16.50
N PHE A 84 -2.08 -6.28 15.35
CA PHE A 84 -1.43 -5.00 15.09
C PHE A 84 -2.44 -3.84 15.04
N ILE A 85 -3.51 -3.96 14.27
CA ILE A 85 -4.55 -2.92 14.14
C ILE A 85 -5.22 -2.62 15.48
N PHE A 86 -5.58 -3.64 16.25
CA PHE A 86 -6.14 -3.45 17.60
C PHE A 86 -5.16 -2.77 18.54
N SER A 87 -3.86 -3.11 18.48
CA SER A 87 -2.84 -2.44 19.30
C SER A 87 -2.69 -0.96 18.96
N ILE A 88 -2.74 -0.58 17.67
CA ILE A 88 -2.72 0.83 17.26
C ILE A 88 -3.99 1.54 17.72
N ARG A 89 -5.16 0.91 17.57
CA ARG A 89 -6.43 1.49 18.00
C ARG A 89 -6.46 1.76 19.49
N GLU A 90 -6.05 0.80 20.31
CA GLU A 90 -6.00 0.96 21.76
C GLU A 90 -5.09 2.13 22.18
N LYS A 91 -3.93 2.28 21.52
CA LYS A 91 -3.03 3.43 21.76
C LYS A 91 -3.65 4.75 21.31
N LEU A 92 -4.38 4.75 20.19
CA LEU A 92 -5.05 5.93 19.68
C LEU A 92 -6.16 6.41 20.61
N ASP A 93 -6.96 5.48 21.17
CA ASP A 93 -8.04 5.79 22.10
C ASP A 93 -7.55 6.45 23.41
N ARG A 94 -6.26 6.29 23.76
CA ARG A 94 -5.63 6.94 24.92
C ARG A 94 -5.19 8.38 24.66
N ILE A 95 -5.16 8.82 23.40
CA ILE A 95 -4.76 10.19 23.03
C ILE A 95 -5.96 11.12 23.21
N ASP A 96 -5.80 12.13 24.06
CA ASP A 96 -6.80 13.19 24.24
C ASP A 96 -6.84 14.10 23.01
N LYS A 97 -7.80 13.85 22.11
CA LYS A 97 -8.00 14.61 20.87
C LYS A 97 -8.11 16.12 21.11
N GLN A 98 -8.66 16.58 22.25
CA GLN A 98 -8.84 18.01 22.51
C GLN A 98 -7.51 18.73 22.78
N LYS A 99 -6.46 17.99 23.13
CA LYS A 99 -5.11 18.52 23.37
C LYS A 99 -4.21 18.48 22.14
N LEU A 100 -4.69 17.94 21.03
CA LEU A 100 -3.98 17.96 19.74
C LEU A 100 -4.08 19.33 19.09
N SER A 101 -3.07 19.68 18.29
CA SER A 101 -3.15 20.79 17.33
C SER A 101 -4.34 20.62 16.39
N ARG A 102 -4.79 21.71 15.76
CA ARG A 102 -5.97 21.65 14.88
C ARG A 102 -5.77 20.69 13.71
N ASP A 103 -4.58 20.67 13.13
CA ASP A 103 -4.22 19.76 12.04
C ASP A 103 -4.22 18.31 12.52
N ASN A 104 -3.60 18.03 13.68
CA ASN A 104 -3.57 16.68 14.23
C ASN A 104 -4.96 16.18 14.68
N GLN A 105 -5.92 17.06 15.00
CA GLN A 105 -7.30 16.65 15.26
C GLN A 105 -7.98 16.07 14.01
N VAL A 106 -7.60 16.53 12.82
CA VAL A 106 -8.08 16.01 11.53
C VAL A 106 -7.39 14.68 11.25
N ASP A 107 -6.06 14.62 11.35
CA ASP A 107 -5.29 13.38 11.14
C ASP A 107 -5.71 12.27 12.11
N PHE A 108 -6.01 12.62 13.37
CA PHE A 108 -6.57 11.69 14.34
C PHE A 108 -7.89 11.10 13.84
N ALA A 109 -8.79 11.92 13.31
CA ALA A 109 -10.08 11.45 12.81
C ALA A 109 -9.93 10.55 11.58
N ILE A 110 -8.99 10.87 10.69
CA ILE A 110 -8.66 10.04 9.52
C ILE A 110 -8.14 8.68 9.97
N LEU A 111 -7.14 8.65 10.86
CA LEU A 111 -6.58 7.40 11.37
C LEU A 111 -7.63 6.58 12.12
N MET A 112 -8.45 7.22 12.95
CA MET A 112 -9.54 6.56 13.67
C MET A 112 -10.50 5.86 12.70
N ASN A 113 -10.96 6.57 11.67
CA ASN A 113 -11.85 6.01 10.66
C ASN A 113 -11.20 4.88 9.87
N ALA A 114 -9.92 5.01 9.52
CA ALA A 114 -9.18 3.95 8.84
C ALA A 114 -9.10 2.66 9.68
N LEU A 115 -8.81 2.78 10.97
CA LEU A 115 -8.75 1.64 11.89
C LEU A 115 -10.12 0.98 12.08
N ILE A 116 -11.19 1.78 12.19
CA ILE A 116 -12.57 1.27 12.26
C ILE A 116 -12.90 0.46 11.00
N GLY A 117 -12.61 1.00 9.82
CA GLY A 117 -12.85 0.32 8.55
C GLY A 117 -12.07 -0.99 8.46
N GLN A 118 -10.78 -0.99 8.82
CA GLN A 118 -9.95 -2.20 8.82
C GLN A 118 -10.49 -3.28 9.78
N ILE A 119 -10.91 -2.90 10.99
CA ILE A 119 -11.54 -3.83 11.94
C ILE A 119 -12.84 -4.38 11.37
N TRP A 120 -13.69 -3.53 10.81
CA TRP A 120 -14.95 -3.95 10.20
C TRP A 120 -14.73 -4.94 9.05
N THR A 121 -13.78 -4.67 8.15
CA THR A 121 -13.42 -5.58 7.06
C THR A 121 -12.94 -6.95 7.57
N MET A 122 -12.19 -6.99 8.68
CA MET A 122 -11.66 -8.25 9.22
C MET A 122 -12.71 -9.06 10.01
N ASP A 123 -13.51 -8.40 10.84
CA ASP A 123 -14.33 -9.04 11.88
C ASP A 123 -15.83 -9.09 11.55
N ALA A 124 -16.32 -8.19 10.69
CA ALA A 124 -17.75 -8.10 10.37
C ALA A 124 -18.02 -8.47 8.92
N SER A 125 -17.28 -7.88 7.98
CA SER A 125 -17.41 -8.20 6.56
C SER A 125 -16.73 -9.51 6.21
N GLU A 126 -15.62 -9.83 6.88
CA GLU A 126 -14.82 -11.03 6.62
C GLU A 126 -14.45 -11.20 5.14
N ASP A 127 -14.04 -10.12 4.46
CA ASP A 127 -13.72 -10.11 3.01
C ASP A 127 -12.78 -11.25 2.59
N TRP A 128 -11.91 -11.69 3.50
CA TRP A 128 -11.00 -12.80 3.28
C TRP A 128 -11.71 -14.14 2.98
N ALA A 129 -12.95 -14.32 3.43
CA ALA A 129 -13.74 -15.54 3.27
C ALA A 129 -14.58 -15.55 1.98
N TRP A 130 -15.06 -14.39 1.53
CA TRP A 130 -16.01 -14.33 0.41
C TRP A 130 -15.53 -13.55 -0.81
N ASN A 131 -14.48 -12.72 -0.68
CA ASN A 131 -14.00 -11.86 -1.76
C ASN A 131 -12.71 -12.41 -2.41
N PRO A 132 -12.81 -13.23 -3.48
CA PRO A 132 -11.64 -13.77 -4.17
C PRO A 132 -10.77 -12.70 -4.85
N LEU A 133 -11.34 -11.52 -5.15
CA LEU A 133 -10.62 -10.45 -5.87
C LEU A 133 -9.54 -9.80 -5.01
N SER A 134 -9.63 -9.92 -3.68
CA SER A 134 -8.56 -9.50 -2.77
C SER A 134 -7.26 -10.29 -3.02
N TYR A 135 -7.34 -11.62 -3.12
CA TYR A 135 -6.23 -12.49 -3.47
C TYR A 135 -5.71 -12.22 -4.88
N GLN A 136 -6.63 -11.96 -5.82
CA GLN A 136 -6.24 -11.60 -7.19
C GLN A 136 -5.41 -10.33 -7.24
N SER A 137 -5.83 -9.30 -6.51
CA SER A 137 -5.13 -8.02 -6.44
C SER A 137 -3.70 -8.17 -5.93
N VAL A 138 -3.50 -8.99 -4.87
CA VAL A 138 -2.16 -9.29 -4.34
C VAL A 138 -1.34 -10.09 -5.36
N ALA A 139 -1.92 -11.13 -5.97
CA ALA A 139 -1.20 -11.97 -6.94
C ALA A 139 -0.77 -11.21 -8.20
N GLY A 140 -1.67 -10.39 -8.77
CA GLY A 140 -1.37 -9.56 -9.94
C GLY A 140 -0.40 -8.43 -9.62
N GLY A 141 -0.61 -7.74 -8.51
CA GLY A 141 0.24 -6.64 -8.06
C GLY A 141 1.66 -7.09 -7.68
N ALA A 142 1.83 -8.34 -7.24
CA ALA A 142 3.12 -8.86 -6.75
C ALA A 142 4.27 -8.66 -7.74
N ILE A 143 4.04 -8.97 -9.02
CA ILE A 143 5.06 -8.85 -10.06
C ILE A 143 4.88 -7.55 -10.85
N TYR A 144 3.64 -7.17 -11.17
CA TYR A 144 3.36 -5.97 -11.94
C TYR A 144 3.98 -4.72 -11.30
N ASN A 145 3.79 -4.52 -9.99
CA ASN A 145 4.29 -3.32 -9.29
C ASN A 145 5.84 -3.23 -9.29
N LEU A 146 6.54 -4.37 -9.41
CA LEU A 146 8.01 -4.39 -9.51
C LEU A 146 8.49 -4.09 -10.94
N MET A 147 7.70 -4.42 -11.95
CA MET A 147 8.15 -4.37 -13.34
C MET A 147 7.65 -3.14 -14.11
N ALA A 148 6.47 -2.62 -13.75
CA ALA A 148 5.82 -1.50 -14.43
C ALA A 148 6.56 -0.16 -14.28
N ARG A 149 7.41 -0.01 -13.26
CA ARG A 149 8.16 1.24 -12.98
C ARG A 149 9.66 0.98 -12.88
N GLU A 150 10.46 1.91 -13.40
CA GLU A 150 11.92 1.84 -13.37
C GLU A 150 12.52 2.52 -12.12
N PHE A 151 12.20 2.02 -10.93
CA PHE A 151 12.71 2.58 -9.66
C PHE A 151 14.07 2.01 -9.23
N ALA A 152 14.50 0.90 -9.83
CA ALA A 152 15.76 0.21 -9.52
C ALA A 152 16.33 -0.50 -10.76
N PRO A 153 17.63 -0.85 -10.77
CA PRO A 153 18.22 -1.62 -11.86
C PRO A 153 17.44 -2.90 -12.14
N ILE A 154 17.27 -3.23 -13.43
CA ILE A 154 16.47 -4.38 -13.88
C ILE A 154 16.84 -5.70 -13.17
N LYS A 155 18.14 -5.93 -12.89
CA LYS A 155 18.60 -7.14 -12.20
C LYS A 155 18.07 -7.25 -10.77
N SER A 156 17.94 -6.13 -10.06
CA SER A 156 17.37 -6.08 -8.70
C SER A 156 15.87 -6.34 -8.74
N ARG A 157 15.16 -5.72 -9.68
CA ARG A 157 13.71 -5.94 -9.89
C ARG A 157 13.39 -7.39 -10.24
N LEU A 158 14.19 -8.00 -11.13
CA LEU A 158 14.08 -9.43 -11.46
C LEU A 158 14.36 -10.34 -10.26
N ALA A 159 15.30 -10.00 -9.38
CA ALA A 159 15.58 -10.79 -8.17
C ALA A 159 14.42 -10.75 -7.17
N ASN A 160 13.81 -9.56 -7.00
CA ASN A 160 12.61 -9.38 -6.17
C ASN A 160 11.40 -10.13 -6.77
N ALA A 161 11.18 -9.98 -8.08
CA ALA A 161 10.13 -10.70 -8.80
C ALA A 161 10.30 -12.23 -8.70
N THR A 162 11.54 -12.73 -8.83
CA THR A 162 11.85 -14.16 -8.61
C THR A 162 11.44 -14.59 -7.20
N SER A 163 11.79 -13.80 -6.20
CA SER A 163 11.48 -14.11 -4.80
C SER A 163 9.98 -14.07 -4.49
N ARG A 164 9.19 -13.26 -5.22
CA ARG A 164 7.72 -13.24 -5.13
C ARG A 164 7.09 -14.40 -5.90
N MET A 165 7.56 -14.73 -7.11
CA MET A 165 7.09 -15.89 -7.87
C MET A 165 7.20 -17.19 -7.07
N GLU A 166 8.29 -17.37 -6.33
CA GLU A 166 8.47 -18.52 -5.43
C GLU A 166 7.44 -18.61 -4.29
N LYS A 167 6.80 -17.49 -3.91
CA LYS A 167 5.81 -17.41 -2.82
C LYS A 167 4.37 -17.48 -3.29
N ILE A 168 4.11 -17.20 -4.57
CA ILE A 168 2.75 -17.22 -5.15
C ILE A 168 2.03 -18.56 -4.97
N PRO A 169 2.68 -19.74 -5.11
CA PRO A 169 2.00 -21.01 -4.84
C PRO A 169 1.41 -21.07 -3.42
N THR A 170 2.09 -20.47 -2.43
CA THR A 170 1.58 -20.37 -1.07
C THR A 170 0.40 -19.42 -0.97
N LEU A 171 0.47 -18.23 -1.59
CA LEU A 171 -0.66 -17.29 -1.63
C LEU A 171 -1.91 -17.93 -2.25
N LEU A 172 -1.77 -18.64 -3.36
CA LEU A 172 -2.89 -19.30 -4.03
C LEU A 172 -3.44 -20.46 -3.20
N ARG A 173 -2.62 -21.15 -2.39
CA ARG A 173 -3.13 -22.12 -1.41
C ARG A 173 -3.92 -21.44 -0.29
N GLN A 174 -3.39 -20.35 0.27
CA GLN A 174 -4.09 -19.56 1.30
C GLN A 174 -5.45 -19.07 0.81
N ALA A 175 -5.55 -18.64 -0.46
CA ALA A 175 -6.84 -18.30 -1.07
C ALA A 175 -7.85 -19.46 -1.01
N ARG A 176 -7.42 -20.69 -1.36
CA ARG A 176 -8.27 -21.88 -1.31
C ARG A 176 -8.64 -22.32 0.10
N GLU A 177 -7.74 -22.11 1.06
CA GLU A 177 -7.95 -22.44 2.48
C GLU A 177 -8.90 -21.46 3.17
N ASN A 178 -8.90 -20.19 2.73
CA ASN A 178 -9.67 -19.13 3.35
C ASN A 178 -11.05 -18.94 2.74
N LEU A 179 -11.17 -19.05 1.42
CA LEU A 179 -12.42 -18.79 0.73
C LEU A 179 -13.44 -19.86 1.09
N ASP A 180 -14.61 -19.44 1.51
CA ASP A 180 -15.79 -20.29 1.68
C ASP A 180 -16.63 -20.22 0.40
N PRO A 181 -16.56 -21.21 -0.52
CA PRO A 181 -17.13 -21.08 -1.85
C PRO A 181 -18.63 -20.72 -1.90
N PRO A 182 -19.52 -21.28 -1.05
CA PRO A 182 -20.93 -20.87 -0.98
C PRO A 182 -21.15 -19.40 -0.63
N SER A 183 -20.25 -18.80 0.15
CA SER A 183 -20.32 -17.39 0.57
C SER A 183 -19.82 -16.43 -0.51
N VAL A 184 -19.18 -16.92 -1.57
CA VAL A 184 -18.70 -16.09 -2.68
C VAL A 184 -19.85 -15.72 -3.63
N PRO A 185 -20.01 -14.44 -4.00
CA PRO A 185 -20.96 -14.04 -5.04
C PRO A 185 -20.54 -14.53 -6.44
N ALA A 186 -21.50 -15.02 -7.23
CA ALA A 186 -21.23 -15.53 -8.58
C ALA A 186 -20.43 -14.55 -9.48
N PRO A 187 -20.76 -13.24 -9.55
CA PRO A 187 -20.00 -12.31 -10.38
C PRO A 187 -18.52 -12.17 -9.96
N HIS A 188 -18.23 -12.34 -8.66
CA HIS A 188 -16.86 -12.29 -8.14
C HIS A 188 -16.08 -13.54 -8.55
N ALA A 189 -16.69 -14.72 -8.43
CA ALA A 189 -16.08 -15.97 -8.87
C ALA A 189 -15.82 -15.99 -10.38
N GLU A 190 -16.78 -15.52 -11.18
CA GLU A 190 -16.65 -15.40 -12.64
C GLU A 190 -15.52 -14.44 -13.02
N THR A 191 -15.48 -13.26 -12.40
CA THR A 191 -14.40 -12.28 -12.60
C THR A 191 -13.05 -12.87 -12.22
N TYR A 192 -12.99 -13.60 -11.10
CA TYR A 192 -11.75 -14.22 -10.64
C TYR A 192 -11.25 -15.29 -11.63
N SER A 193 -12.15 -16.15 -12.14
CA SER A 193 -11.85 -17.13 -13.19
C SER A 193 -11.33 -16.46 -14.45
N ALA A 194 -12.00 -15.39 -14.91
CA ALA A 194 -11.60 -14.66 -16.12
C ALA A 194 -10.21 -13.99 -15.98
N GLN A 195 -9.86 -13.51 -14.79
CA GLN A 195 -8.62 -12.77 -14.56
C GLN A 195 -7.42 -13.67 -14.25
N ASN A 196 -7.60 -14.84 -13.63
CA ASN A 196 -6.47 -15.64 -13.10
C ASN A 196 -5.49 -16.09 -14.19
N LYS A 197 -5.96 -16.42 -15.41
CA LYS A 197 -5.06 -16.73 -16.53
C LYS A 197 -4.16 -15.56 -16.94
N GLY A 198 -4.63 -14.32 -16.74
CA GLY A 198 -3.89 -13.08 -17.01
C GLY A 198 -2.64 -12.90 -16.14
N LEU A 199 -2.52 -13.64 -15.04
CA LEU A 199 -1.29 -13.66 -14.23
C LEU A 199 -0.07 -14.10 -15.03
N LYS A 200 -0.25 -15.01 -15.99
CA LYS A 200 0.84 -15.51 -16.85
C LYS A 200 1.32 -14.49 -17.87
N SER A 201 0.43 -13.63 -18.39
CA SER A 201 0.83 -12.60 -19.35
C SER A 201 1.80 -11.59 -18.72
N ILE A 202 1.68 -11.32 -17.41
CA ILE A 202 2.65 -10.49 -16.68
C ILE A 202 4.06 -11.09 -16.78
N ILE A 203 4.20 -12.41 -16.70
CA ILE A 203 5.50 -13.07 -16.84
C ILE A 203 6.00 -12.98 -18.28
N ASP A 204 5.15 -13.29 -19.25
CA ASP A 204 5.51 -13.32 -20.66
C ASP A 204 5.89 -11.93 -21.19
N GLU A 205 5.17 -10.89 -20.76
CA GLU A 205 5.35 -9.52 -21.23
C GLU A 205 6.38 -8.74 -20.41
N MET A 206 6.46 -8.96 -19.10
CA MET A 206 7.26 -8.09 -18.22
C MET A 206 8.52 -8.77 -17.66
N ILE A 207 8.61 -10.11 -17.64
CA ILE A 207 9.77 -10.82 -17.10
C ILE A 207 10.61 -11.43 -18.22
N THR A 208 9.97 -12.19 -19.12
CA THR A 208 10.64 -12.95 -20.18
C THR A 208 11.57 -12.09 -21.06
N PRO A 209 11.17 -10.87 -21.49
CA PRO A 209 12.04 -10.02 -22.31
C PRO A 209 13.34 -9.62 -21.62
N HIS A 210 13.36 -9.59 -20.28
CA HIS A 210 14.50 -9.11 -19.49
C HIS A 210 15.39 -10.24 -18.94
N LYS A 211 15.05 -11.52 -19.19
CA LYS A 211 15.85 -12.68 -18.73
C LYS A 211 17.30 -12.62 -19.17
N HIS A 212 17.56 -12.02 -20.35
CA HIS A 212 18.89 -11.84 -20.91
C HIS A 212 19.80 -10.92 -20.08
N HIS A 213 19.33 -10.27 -19.01
CA HIS A 213 20.19 -9.56 -18.05
C HIS A 213 20.78 -10.47 -16.95
N LEU A 214 20.26 -11.69 -16.78
CA LEU A 214 20.74 -12.65 -15.78
C LEU A 214 21.56 -13.78 -16.43
N ARG A 215 22.46 -14.40 -15.67
CA ARG A 215 23.32 -15.51 -16.10
C ARG A 215 23.51 -16.51 -14.95
N GLY A 216 23.97 -17.72 -15.30
CA GLY A 216 24.31 -18.77 -14.33
C GLY A 216 23.16 -19.09 -13.36
N ALA A 217 23.49 -19.27 -12.09
CA ALA A 217 22.53 -19.63 -11.04
C ALA A 217 21.32 -18.67 -10.94
N ARG A 218 21.49 -17.37 -11.21
CA ARG A 218 20.39 -16.41 -11.16
C ARG A 218 19.36 -16.62 -12.28
N LEU A 219 19.83 -16.91 -13.49
CA LEU A 219 18.93 -17.22 -14.61
C LEU A 219 18.25 -18.57 -14.40
N ALA A 220 18.97 -19.57 -13.89
CA ALA A 220 18.41 -20.87 -13.54
C ALA A 220 17.30 -20.75 -12.48
N ARG A 221 17.54 -19.99 -11.39
CA ARG A 221 16.54 -19.71 -10.35
C ARG A 221 15.30 -19.01 -10.92
N LEU A 222 15.49 -17.98 -11.76
CA LEU A 222 14.38 -17.29 -12.41
C LEU A 222 13.54 -18.24 -13.27
N ASN A 223 14.18 -19.10 -14.07
CA ASN A 223 13.47 -20.09 -14.90
C ASN A 223 12.66 -21.08 -14.05
N ALA A 224 13.25 -21.57 -12.95
CA ALA A 224 12.57 -22.47 -12.04
C ALA A 224 11.37 -21.79 -11.36
N ALA A 225 11.53 -20.53 -10.91
CA ALA A 225 10.46 -19.75 -10.32
C ALA A 225 9.30 -19.50 -11.30
N ILE A 226 9.59 -19.21 -12.57
CA ILE A 226 8.57 -19.07 -13.62
C ILE A 226 7.79 -20.37 -13.81
N ALA A 227 8.49 -21.51 -13.87
CA ALA A 227 7.85 -22.81 -14.05
C ALA A 227 6.91 -23.15 -12.88
N ILE A 228 7.39 -22.95 -11.64
CA ILE A 228 6.61 -23.15 -10.41
C ILE A 228 5.40 -22.22 -10.37
N TYR A 229 5.59 -20.94 -10.69
CA TYR A 229 4.53 -19.95 -10.75
C TYR A 229 3.44 -20.34 -11.74
N ASN A 230 3.81 -20.66 -12.99
CA ASN A 230 2.86 -21.01 -14.04
C ASN A 230 2.07 -22.27 -13.69
N ALA A 231 2.72 -23.29 -13.12
CA ALA A 231 2.06 -24.51 -12.67
C ALA A 231 1.06 -24.22 -11.53
N ALA A 232 1.41 -23.37 -10.57
CA ALA A 232 0.51 -23.00 -9.48
C ALA A 232 -0.70 -22.19 -9.97
N VAL A 233 -0.52 -21.32 -10.96
CA VAL A 233 -1.62 -20.57 -11.60
C VAL A 233 -2.57 -21.53 -12.34
N ASP A 234 -2.06 -22.56 -13.02
CA ASP A 234 -2.89 -23.58 -13.68
C ASP A 234 -3.66 -24.43 -12.66
N GLU A 235 -2.98 -24.92 -11.63
CA GLU A 235 -3.62 -25.68 -10.55
C GLU A 235 -4.74 -24.86 -9.90
N HIS A 236 -4.46 -23.56 -9.66
CA HIS A 236 -5.45 -22.68 -9.07
C HIS A 236 -6.63 -22.40 -10.02
N GLN A 237 -6.38 -22.25 -11.32
CA GLN A 237 -7.44 -22.12 -12.31
C GLN A 237 -8.38 -23.33 -12.30
N VAL A 238 -7.82 -24.55 -12.23
CA VAL A 238 -8.62 -25.77 -12.15
C VAL A 238 -9.52 -25.73 -10.91
N TRP A 239 -8.97 -25.34 -9.75
CA TRP A 239 -9.77 -25.18 -8.54
C TRP A 239 -10.85 -24.11 -8.68
N ILE A 240 -10.55 -22.96 -9.28
CA ILE A 240 -11.55 -21.90 -9.51
C ILE A 240 -12.72 -22.45 -10.34
N ASP A 241 -12.41 -23.11 -11.46
CA ASP A 241 -13.42 -23.54 -12.43
C ASP A 241 -14.24 -24.76 -11.95
N THR A 242 -13.64 -25.62 -11.12
CA THR A 242 -14.27 -26.88 -10.68
C THR A 242 -14.84 -26.84 -9.27
N VAL A 243 -14.37 -25.93 -8.42
CA VAL A 243 -14.79 -25.81 -7.02
C VAL A 243 -15.47 -24.48 -6.76
N LEU A 244 -14.78 -23.37 -7.04
CA LEU A 244 -15.26 -22.05 -6.63
C LEU A 244 -16.48 -21.60 -7.44
N VAL A 245 -16.36 -21.51 -8.78
CA VAL A 245 -17.42 -21.01 -9.66
C VAL A 245 -18.72 -21.83 -9.52
N PRO A 246 -18.70 -23.17 -9.50
CA PRO A 246 -19.94 -23.94 -9.35
C PRO A 246 -20.61 -23.80 -7.97
N ALA A 247 -19.85 -23.45 -6.93
CA ALA A 247 -20.35 -23.33 -5.56
C ALA A 247 -20.77 -21.89 -5.18
N ALA A 248 -20.26 -20.87 -5.89
CA ALA A 248 -20.54 -19.46 -5.66
C ALA A 248 -22.03 -19.12 -5.87
N LYS A 249 -22.75 -18.90 -4.76
CA LYS A 249 -24.21 -18.72 -4.76
C LYS A 249 -24.69 -17.59 -3.85
N ALA A 250 -23.79 -16.87 -3.18
CA ALA A 250 -24.18 -15.79 -2.30
C ALA A 250 -24.88 -14.66 -3.07
N ASP A 251 -25.93 -14.11 -2.47
CA ASP A 251 -26.63 -12.95 -3.02
C ASP A 251 -25.73 -11.72 -2.96
N PHE A 252 -25.67 -10.99 -4.07
CA PHE A 252 -24.80 -9.83 -4.26
C PHE A 252 -25.49 -8.50 -3.91
N SER A 253 -26.78 -8.54 -3.52
CA SER A 253 -27.61 -7.35 -3.27
C SER A 253 -27.11 -6.41 -2.16
N TRP A 254 -26.28 -6.89 -1.23
CA TRP A 254 -25.75 -6.10 -0.10
C TRP A 254 -24.41 -5.38 -0.37
N CYS A 255 -23.72 -5.69 -1.47
CA CYS A 255 -22.40 -5.10 -1.80
C CYS A 255 -22.46 -3.73 -2.51
N LEU A 256 -23.65 -3.17 -2.76
CA LEU A 256 -23.85 -1.92 -3.50
C LEU A 256 -24.19 -0.70 -2.62
N ILE A 257 -24.00 -0.79 -1.29
CA ILE A 257 -24.27 0.32 -0.35
C ILE A 257 -22.95 0.95 0.11
#